data_AF-A0A9D6MXG7-F1
#
_entry.id   AF-A0A9D6MXG7-F1
#
_cell.length_a   1.000
_cell.length_b   1.000
_cell.length_c   1.000
_cell.angle_alpha   90.00
_cell.angle_beta   90.00
_cell.angle_gamma   90.00
#
_symmetry.space_group_name_H-M   'P 1'
#
loop_
_entity.id
_entity.type
_entity.pdbx_description
1 polymer ?
#
loop_
_entity_poly.entity_id
_entity_poly.type
_entity_poly.pdbx_seq_one_letter_code
_entity_poly.pdbx_strand_id
1 'polypeptide(L)'
;MSKNPDTATQSSSGVPPLNPADQKRRDAASTLGNASQSKSSPEGVKEGGELPKGWEWKTIPDLVTDDGVFIDGDWVESKDQDPNGDVRLIQLADVGDGVYRNRSDRFMTKAKAHALHCTLLKDGDVLIARMPDPLGRACIFPGDKRLSVTVVDVAIVRSGNGEFDHRWLACFVNAHPFRSAISGLQAGSTRKRISRGNLATIPLPVPPLPEQRRIVAEIEKQFTRLEAGVAALQRVQANLKRYRAAVLKAACEGRLVPTEAELPRRSGVPPLGSAKKRQDAASTFETGEALLARILTERRQNWLARRSHGEGGKARGQYKEPAAPDTTNLPTIPNGWTWANGEQLFSWSSGAGLTQQDIQEGNYPVYGGNGVTGYHNAFVAEIPTLIIGRVGALCGNVYLTDGPAWITDNAIYAIQTPSCVAMRFIRLAFTRAELNKRAAGSGQPFVNQRMLNETVIPLPPLAEQTRIVAEVERRLSVVEELESVVSANLQRATRLRNSILQKAFTGGLR
;
A
#
# COMPACT_ATOMS: atom_id res chain seq x y z
N MET A 1 -15.51 -19.58 90.54
CA MET A 1 -14.80 -18.58 91.38
C MET A 1 -13.37 -18.49 90.87
N SER A 2 -13.07 -17.48 90.05
CA SER A 2 -12.18 -16.34 90.39
C SER A 2 -10.68 -16.71 90.31
N LYS A 3 -9.78 -16.06 89.56
CA LYS A 3 -9.77 -14.81 88.82
C LYS A 3 -8.68 -14.84 87.72
N ASN A 4 -8.89 -14.02 86.69
CA ASN A 4 -7.91 -13.44 85.75
C ASN A 4 -6.85 -12.57 86.49
N PRO A 5 -5.69 -12.19 85.88
CA PRO A 5 -5.67 -11.11 84.87
C PRO A 5 -4.59 -11.12 83.75
N ASP A 6 -4.97 -10.51 82.62
CA ASP A 6 -4.33 -9.51 81.73
C ASP A 6 -2.81 -9.58 81.41
N THR A 7 -2.37 -9.48 80.15
CA THR A 7 -2.33 -8.21 79.38
C THR A 7 -1.94 -8.40 77.90
N ALA A 8 -2.26 -7.37 77.10
CA ALA A 8 -2.38 -7.30 75.64
C ALA A 8 -1.09 -7.23 74.80
N THR A 9 -1.18 -7.57 73.51
CA THR A 9 -0.39 -6.96 72.43
C THR A 9 -1.20 -6.91 71.11
N GLN A 10 -1.31 -5.71 70.54
CA GLN A 10 -1.92 -5.39 69.25
C GLN A 10 -0.95 -5.73 68.10
N SER A 11 -1.48 -6.18 66.95
CA SER A 11 -0.76 -6.16 65.66
C SER A 11 -1.60 -5.44 64.62
N SER A 12 -1.04 -4.36 64.08
CA SER A 12 -1.64 -3.52 63.04
C SER A 12 -1.05 -3.86 61.67
N SER A 13 -1.93 -3.79 60.68
CA SER A 13 -1.73 -3.90 59.24
C SER A 13 -0.86 -2.77 58.68
N GLY A 14 0.16 -3.11 57.88
CA GLY A 14 0.96 -2.16 57.10
C GLY A 14 1.03 -2.55 55.63
N VAL A 15 0.37 -1.77 54.78
CA VAL A 15 0.51 -1.77 53.30
C VAL A 15 1.70 -0.88 52.93
N PRO A 16 2.61 -1.30 52.03
CA PRO A 16 3.76 -0.47 51.64
C PRO A 16 3.36 0.68 50.69
N PRO A 17 4.09 1.81 50.71
CA PRO A 17 3.72 3.02 49.96
C PRO A 17 4.06 2.94 48.46
N LEU A 18 3.26 3.68 47.67
CA LEU A 18 3.34 3.81 46.20
C LEU A 18 4.50 4.73 45.75
N ASN A 19 5.00 4.45 44.54
CA ASN A 19 6.16 5.05 43.89
C ASN A 19 5.89 6.50 43.40
N PRO A 20 6.79 7.49 43.61
CA PRO A 20 6.63 8.90 43.22
C PRO A 20 6.46 9.21 41.71
N ALA A 21 6.54 8.22 40.81
CA ALA A 21 6.39 8.42 39.36
C ALA A 21 4.93 8.51 38.89
N ASP A 22 3.96 8.06 39.69
CA ASP A 22 2.54 8.02 39.30
C ASP A 22 1.72 9.27 39.70
N GLN A 23 2.28 10.13 40.56
CA GLN A 23 1.63 11.39 40.96
C GLN A 23 1.77 12.47 39.86
N LYS A 24 2.88 12.47 39.11
CA LYS A 24 3.19 13.49 38.08
C LYS A 24 2.45 13.33 36.75
N ARG A 25 1.71 12.22 36.55
CA ARG A 25 0.88 12.01 35.34
C ARG A 25 -0.58 12.41 35.52
N ARG A 26 -1.04 12.69 36.74
CA ARG A 26 -2.42 13.14 37.01
C ARG A 26 -2.60 14.65 36.96
N ASP A 27 -1.55 15.44 37.18
CA ASP A 27 -1.66 16.90 37.26
C ASP A 27 -1.40 17.63 35.92
N ALA A 28 -1.03 16.92 34.85
CA ALA A 28 -0.83 17.50 33.51
C ALA A 28 -2.11 17.47 32.63
N ALA A 29 -3.23 16.96 33.14
CA ALA A 29 -4.49 16.82 32.39
C ALA A 29 -5.53 17.93 32.68
N SER A 30 -5.19 18.93 33.49
CA SER A 30 -6.13 19.97 33.95
C SER A 30 -5.90 21.38 33.38
N THR A 31 -5.04 21.54 32.38
CA THR A 31 -4.77 22.89 31.82
C THR A 31 -4.54 22.86 30.32
N LEU A 32 -5.61 22.79 29.53
CA LEU A 32 -5.68 23.34 28.17
C LEU A 32 -7.17 23.60 27.88
N GLY A 33 -7.53 24.88 27.97
CA GLY A 33 -8.89 25.38 27.82
C GLY A 33 -9.40 25.37 26.38
N ASN A 34 -10.72 25.14 26.28
CA ASN A 34 -11.67 25.72 25.34
C ASN A 34 -11.15 26.22 23.99
N ALA A 35 -11.22 25.36 22.98
CA ALA A 35 -11.53 25.77 21.62
C ALA A 35 -12.88 25.16 21.22
N SER A 36 -13.90 26.01 21.22
CA SER A 36 -15.28 25.72 20.83
C SER A 36 -15.34 25.38 19.34
N GLN A 37 -15.13 24.12 18.98
CA GLN A 37 -15.59 23.62 17.68
C GLN A 37 -17.03 23.16 17.84
N SER A 38 -17.92 23.85 17.13
CA SER A 38 -19.33 23.47 16.95
C SER A 38 -19.39 22.03 16.41
N LYS A 39 -19.61 21.06 17.30
CA LYS A 39 -20.04 19.72 16.92
C LYS A 39 -21.45 19.83 16.36
N SER A 40 -21.59 19.95 15.04
CA SER A 40 -22.81 19.53 14.38
C SER A 40 -23.02 18.06 14.71
N SER A 41 -24.06 17.76 15.47
CA SER A 41 -24.43 16.39 15.83
C SER A 41 -24.72 15.59 14.55
N PRO A 42 -24.29 14.33 14.44
CA PRO A 42 -24.67 13.50 13.31
C PRO A 42 -26.19 13.30 13.36
N GLU A 43 -26.88 13.64 12.28
CA GLU A 43 -28.27 13.25 12.04
C GLU A 43 -28.34 11.72 11.90
N GLY A 44 -28.37 11.02 13.02
CA GLY A 44 -28.72 9.60 13.07
C GLY A 44 -30.21 9.41 12.76
N VAL A 45 -30.59 8.19 12.36
CA VAL A 45 -31.99 7.81 12.23
C VAL A 45 -32.67 7.99 13.59
N LYS A 46 -33.46 9.05 13.75
CA LYS A 46 -34.32 9.24 14.92
C LYS A 46 -35.71 8.72 14.55
N GLU A 47 -36.28 7.87 15.39
CA GLU A 47 -37.72 7.65 15.37
C GLU A 47 -38.42 9.01 15.49
N GLY A 48 -39.33 9.32 14.56
CA GLY A 48 -40.08 10.59 14.55
C GLY A 48 -39.83 11.54 13.36
N GLY A 49 -39.01 11.16 12.37
CA GLY A 49 -39.02 11.84 11.07
C GLY A 49 -40.29 11.53 10.26
N GLU A 50 -40.80 12.48 9.47
CA GLU A 50 -41.91 12.23 8.55
C GLU A 50 -41.52 11.15 7.53
N LEU A 51 -42.19 10.00 7.62
CA LEU A 51 -42.02 8.91 6.66
C LEU A 51 -42.88 9.13 5.41
N PRO A 52 -42.45 8.62 4.25
CA PRO A 52 -43.30 8.54 3.07
C PRO A 52 -44.61 7.79 3.36
N LYS A 53 -45.66 8.11 2.60
CA LYS A 53 -46.94 7.41 2.72
C LYS A 53 -46.74 5.89 2.53
N GLY A 54 -47.18 5.10 3.51
CA GLY A 54 -47.11 3.63 3.49
C GLY A 54 -45.82 3.03 4.07
N TRP A 55 -44.88 3.86 4.52
CA TRP A 55 -43.69 3.40 5.23
C TRP A 55 -43.93 3.35 6.73
N GLU A 56 -43.28 2.41 7.40
CA GLU A 56 -43.41 2.19 8.84
C GLU A 56 -42.03 2.14 9.51
N TRP A 57 -41.95 2.68 10.74
CA TRP A 57 -40.78 2.45 11.59
C TRP A 57 -40.85 1.05 12.17
N LYS A 58 -39.78 0.28 11.96
CA LYS A 58 -39.60 -1.08 12.49
C LYS A 58 -38.18 -1.27 12.99
N THR A 59 -37.94 -2.36 13.71
CA THR A 59 -36.61 -2.84 14.07
C THR A 59 -36.31 -4.16 13.36
N ILE A 60 -35.06 -4.64 13.41
CA ILE A 60 -34.72 -5.96 12.84
C ILE A 60 -35.60 -7.08 13.42
N PRO A 61 -35.84 -7.17 14.76
CA PRO A 61 -36.79 -8.13 15.31
C PRO A 61 -38.19 -8.09 14.69
N ASP A 62 -38.73 -6.90 14.39
CA ASP A 62 -40.07 -6.75 13.80
C ASP A 62 -40.16 -7.25 12.35
N LEU A 63 -39.02 -7.53 11.72
CA LEU A 63 -38.92 -8.10 10.36
C LEU A 63 -38.91 -9.63 10.35
N VAL A 64 -38.91 -10.27 11.52
CA VAL A 64 -38.70 -11.72 11.66
C VAL A 64 -39.97 -12.39 12.16
N THR A 65 -40.53 -13.30 11.35
CA THR A 65 -41.69 -14.14 11.72
C THR A 65 -41.26 -15.40 12.46
N ASP A 66 -42.23 -16.20 12.92
CA ASP A 66 -41.99 -17.41 13.74
C ASP A 66 -41.05 -18.45 13.10
N ASP A 67 -40.98 -18.49 11.76
CA ASP A 67 -40.10 -19.36 10.97
C ASP A 67 -38.76 -18.70 10.56
N GLY A 68 -38.60 -17.42 10.91
CA GLY A 68 -37.38 -16.64 10.71
C GLY A 68 -36.40 -16.73 11.88
N VAL A 69 -35.25 -16.05 11.77
CA VAL A 69 -34.27 -15.93 12.85
C VAL A 69 -33.60 -14.55 12.88
N PHE A 70 -33.34 -14.04 14.08
CA PHE A 70 -32.38 -12.96 14.32
C PHE A 70 -31.46 -13.32 15.49
N ILE A 71 -30.35 -13.98 15.16
CA ILE A 71 -29.45 -14.59 16.13
C ILE A 71 -27.98 -14.29 15.80
N ASP A 72 -27.11 -14.55 16.76
CA ASP A 72 -25.67 -14.57 16.49
C ASP A 72 -25.28 -15.89 15.84
N GLY A 73 -24.20 -15.88 15.07
CA GLY A 73 -23.53 -17.11 14.68
C GLY A 73 -22.92 -17.84 15.89
N ASP A 74 -22.15 -18.87 15.59
CA ASP A 74 -21.74 -19.84 16.59
C ASP A 74 -20.32 -19.60 17.10
N TRP A 75 -20.08 -19.93 18.38
CA TRP A 75 -18.75 -19.87 18.97
C TRP A 75 -17.92 -21.07 18.51
N VAL A 76 -17.18 -20.90 17.42
CA VAL A 76 -16.35 -21.94 16.81
C VAL A 76 -14.88 -21.61 17.02
N GLU A 77 -14.17 -22.44 17.79
CA GLU A 77 -12.76 -22.26 18.07
C GLU A 77 -11.87 -23.00 17.06
N SER A 78 -10.57 -22.70 17.04
CA SER A 78 -9.62 -23.38 16.15
C SER A 78 -9.58 -24.90 16.35
N LYS A 79 -9.83 -25.37 17.59
CA LYS A 79 -9.87 -26.79 17.94
C LYS A 79 -11.11 -27.51 17.38
N ASP A 80 -12.14 -26.77 17.01
CA ASP A 80 -13.39 -27.30 16.45
C ASP A 80 -13.36 -27.32 14.92
N GLN A 81 -12.32 -26.77 14.30
CA GLN A 81 -12.14 -26.74 12.86
C GLN A 81 -11.36 -27.97 12.38
N ASP A 82 -11.75 -28.46 11.22
CA ASP A 82 -11.10 -29.56 10.52
C ASP A 82 -11.01 -29.19 9.03
N PRO A 83 -9.81 -29.02 8.44
CA PRO A 83 -9.64 -28.72 7.02
C PRO A 83 -10.33 -29.71 6.07
N ASN A 84 -10.53 -30.96 6.51
CA ASN A 84 -11.20 -32.00 5.74
C ASN A 84 -12.71 -32.11 6.05
N GLY A 85 -13.24 -31.17 6.84
CA GLY A 85 -14.64 -31.13 7.24
C GLY A 85 -15.61 -30.90 6.08
N ASP A 86 -16.84 -31.40 6.25
CA ASP A 86 -17.92 -31.33 5.27
C ASP A 86 -18.91 -30.18 5.52
N VAL A 87 -18.71 -29.40 6.60
CA VAL A 87 -19.43 -28.17 6.91
C VAL A 87 -18.47 -27.00 6.77
N ARG A 88 -18.87 -25.98 6.01
CA ARG A 88 -18.09 -24.77 5.80
C ARG A 88 -18.31 -23.75 6.93
N LEU A 89 -17.22 -23.15 7.40
CA LEU A 89 -17.25 -22.08 8.38
C LEU A 89 -17.07 -20.73 7.67
N ILE A 90 -18.14 -19.96 7.61
CA ILE A 90 -18.17 -18.59 7.12
C ILE A 90 -17.62 -17.65 8.21
N GLN A 91 -16.73 -16.74 7.83
CA GLN A 91 -16.05 -15.83 8.74
C GLN A 91 -16.25 -14.36 8.33
N LEU A 92 -15.77 -13.45 9.17
CA LEU A 92 -15.81 -12.00 8.95
C LEU A 92 -15.14 -11.53 7.65
N ALA A 93 -14.22 -12.34 7.09
CA ALA A 93 -13.55 -12.07 5.82
C ALA A 93 -14.47 -12.27 4.61
N ASP A 94 -15.51 -13.10 4.76
CA ASP A 94 -16.52 -13.39 3.73
C ASP A 94 -17.59 -12.30 3.63
N VAL A 95 -17.89 -11.60 4.72
CA VAL A 95 -18.95 -10.58 4.75
C VAL A 95 -18.40 -9.24 4.26
N GLY A 96 -18.82 -8.76 3.09
CA GLY A 96 -18.42 -7.45 2.53
C GLY A 96 -19.53 -6.40 2.61
N ASP A 97 -19.27 -5.21 2.06
CA ASP A 97 -20.25 -4.10 1.98
C ASP A 97 -21.21 -4.34 0.81
N GLY A 98 -22.30 -5.07 1.09
CA GLY A 98 -23.32 -5.43 0.12
C GLY A 98 -22.95 -6.60 -0.77
N VAL A 99 -21.77 -7.22 -0.56
CA VAL A 99 -21.24 -8.29 -1.41
C VAL A 99 -20.67 -9.41 -0.54
N TYR A 100 -21.03 -10.65 -0.85
CA TYR A 100 -20.41 -11.83 -0.27
C TYR A 100 -19.06 -12.10 -0.95
N ARG A 101 -17.96 -12.08 -0.17
CA ARG A 101 -16.58 -12.09 -0.66
C ARG A 101 -15.97 -13.48 -0.83
N ASN A 102 -16.57 -14.51 -0.22
CA ASN A 102 -16.17 -15.91 -0.39
C ASN A 102 -14.65 -16.15 -0.23
N ARG A 103 -14.03 -15.65 0.85
CA ARG A 103 -12.57 -15.67 1.07
C ARG A 103 -12.10 -16.77 2.00
N SER A 104 -12.94 -17.27 2.89
CA SER A 104 -12.54 -18.26 3.87
C SER A 104 -12.62 -19.68 3.30
N ASP A 105 -11.55 -20.42 3.50
CA ASP A 105 -11.42 -21.85 3.22
C ASP A 105 -11.24 -22.58 4.57
N ARG A 106 -12.32 -22.58 5.36
CA ARG A 106 -12.36 -23.14 6.72
C ARG A 106 -13.54 -24.07 6.84
N PHE A 107 -13.31 -25.19 7.51
CA PHE A 107 -14.29 -26.27 7.59
C PHE A 107 -14.32 -26.89 8.99
N MET A 108 -15.38 -27.65 9.24
CA MET A 108 -15.55 -28.53 10.39
C MET A 108 -16.40 -29.73 9.98
N THR A 109 -16.43 -30.76 10.81
CA THR A 109 -17.28 -31.93 10.56
C THR A 109 -18.74 -31.66 10.95
N LYS A 110 -19.70 -32.33 10.29
CA LYS A 110 -21.12 -32.32 10.70
C LYS A 110 -21.33 -32.69 12.16
N ALA A 111 -20.60 -33.69 12.65
CA ALA A 111 -20.70 -34.13 14.05
C ALA A 111 -20.33 -32.99 15.01
N LYS A 112 -19.30 -32.21 14.67
CA LYS A 112 -18.89 -31.05 15.47
C LYS A 112 -19.91 -29.92 15.39
N ALA A 113 -20.41 -29.59 14.20
CA ALA A 113 -21.47 -28.59 14.04
C ALA A 113 -22.72 -28.94 14.86
N HIS A 114 -23.11 -30.22 14.87
CA HIS A 114 -24.23 -30.71 15.68
C HIS A 114 -23.93 -30.61 17.19
N ALA A 115 -22.73 -31.02 17.63
CA ALA A 115 -22.32 -30.96 19.04
C ALA A 115 -22.27 -29.53 19.60
N LEU A 116 -21.97 -28.55 18.74
CA LEU A 116 -21.99 -27.12 19.09
C LEU A 116 -23.36 -26.47 18.90
N HIS A 117 -24.38 -27.23 18.47
CA HIS A 117 -25.71 -26.72 18.12
C HIS A 117 -25.68 -25.56 17.12
N CYS A 118 -24.78 -25.65 16.13
CA CYS A 118 -24.57 -24.57 15.19
C CYS A 118 -25.80 -24.27 14.34
N THR A 119 -26.00 -22.99 14.02
CA THR A 119 -27.05 -22.56 13.11
C THR A 119 -26.61 -22.74 11.67
N LEU A 120 -27.36 -23.56 10.93
CA LEU A 120 -27.17 -23.70 9.49
C LEU A 120 -27.68 -22.47 8.74
N LEU A 121 -26.79 -21.88 7.95
CA LEU A 121 -27.12 -20.82 7.02
C LEU A 121 -27.97 -21.37 5.88
N LYS A 122 -28.89 -20.55 5.40
CA LYS A 122 -29.73 -20.80 4.22
C LYS A 122 -29.45 -19.74 3.16
N ASP A 123 -29.60 -20.13 1.91
CA ASP A 123 -29.58 -19.16 0.80
C ASP A 123 -30.58 -18.02 1.09
N GLY A 124 -30.13 -16.79 0.86
CA GLY A 124 -30.88 -15.58 1.15
C GLY A 124 -30.69 -15.00 2.55
N ASP A 125 -30.04 -15.68 3.50
CA ASP A 125 -29.77 -15.13 4.84
C ASP A 125 -28.96 -13.81 4.74
N VAL A 126 -29.34 -12.80 5.52
CA VAL A 126 -28.55 -11.57 5.66
C VAL A 126 -27.52 -11.77 6.75
N LEU A 127 -26.25 -11.66 6.39
CA LEU A 127 -25.12 -11.73 7.32
C LEU A 127 -24.67 -10.33 7.68
N ILE A 128 -24.65 -9.96 8.96
CA ILE A 128 -24.21 -8.65 9.45
C ILE A 128 -22.95 -8.81 10.32
N ALA A 129 -21.81 -8.35 9.81
CA ALA A 129 -20.55 -8.34 10.54
C ALA A 129 -20.59 -7.32 11.69
N ARG A 130 -20.38 -7.82 12.92
CA ARG A 130 -20.39 -7.01 14.14
C ARG A 130 -19.01 -6.49 14.54
N MET A 131 -17.96 -6.94 13.85
CA MET A 131 -16.57 -6.50 13.92
C MET A 131 -15.75 -7.03 12.73
N PRO A 132 -14.50 -6.59 12.52
CA PRO A 132 -13.95 -5.29 12.91
C PRO A 132 -14.51 -4.17 12.01
N ASP A 133 -13.92 -2.98 12.09
CA ASP A 133 -14.23 -1.83 11.24
C ASP A 133 -14.10 -2.17 9.72
N PRO A 134 -15.03 -1.68 8.87
CA PRO A 134 -16.20 -0.87 9.21
C PRO A 134 -17.32 -1.74 9.82
N LEU A 135 -17.84 -1.40 11.00
CA LEU A 135 -18.88 -2.19 11.68
C LEU A 135 -20.20 -2.16 10.90
N GLY A 136 -20.93 -3.28 10.86
CA GLY A 136 -22.21 -3.39 10.18
C GLY A 136 -22.10 -3.66 8.68
N ARG A 137 -21.01 -4.32 8.22
CA ARG A 137 -20.97 -4.83 6.84
C ARG A 137 -22.04 -5.89 6.69
N ALA A 138 -22.92 -5.72 5.72
CA ALA A 138 -23.97 -6.69 5.47
C ALA A 138 -23.91 -7.24 4.05
N CYS A 139 -24.18 -8.53 3.89
CA CYS A 139 -24.36 -9.14 2.58
C CYS A 139 -25.41 -10.25 2.63
N ILE A 140 -25.94 -10.61 1.46
CA ILE A 140 -26.76 -11.81 1.29
C ILE A 140 -25.84 -13.02 1.17
N PHE A 141 -26.10 -14.07 1.94
CA PHE A 141 -25.46 -15.36 1.76
C PHE A 141 -26.07 -16.06 0.53
N PRO A 142 -25.28 -16.36 -0.52
CA PRO A 142 -25.79 -16.90 -1.78
C PRO A 142 -26.03 -18.42 -1.75
N GLY A 143 -25.98 -19.03 -0.57
CA GLY A 143 -25.90 -20.48 -0.41
C GLY A 143 -24.50 -21.04 -0.69
N ASP A 144 -24.34 -22.33 -0.40
CA ASP A 144 -23.15 -23.11 -0.71
C ASP A 144 -23.59 -24.55 -1.03
N LYS A 145 -22.78 -25.28 -1.80
CA LYS A 145 -22.97 -26.71 -2.03
C LYS A 145 -22.81 -27.51 -0.74
N ARG A 146 -21.99 -27.01 0.19
CA ARG A 146 -21.81 -27.60 1.52
C ARG A 146 -22.75 -26.94 2.52
N LEU A 147 -23.08 -27.67 3.59
CA LEU A 147 -23.69 -27.04 4.76
C LEU A 147 -22.76 -25.96 5.27
N SER A 148 -23.32 -24.82 5.67
CA SER A 148 -22.55 -23.66 6.10
C SER A 148 -23.05 -23.15 7.44
N VAL A 149 -22.11 -22.78 8.30
CA VAL A 149 -22.34 -22.11 9.59
C VAL A 149 -21.48 -20.84 9.61
N THR A 150 -21.78 -19.88 10.49
CA THR A 150 -20.97 -18.66 10.62
C THR A 150 -20.48 -18.46 12.04
N VAL A 151 -19.39 -17.71 12.18
CA VAL A 151 -18.83 -17.33 13.49
C VAL A 151 -19.73 -16.37 14.26
N VAL A 152 -19.62 -16.40 15.59
CA VAL A 152 -20.36 -15.56 16.55
C VAL A 152 -20.33 -14.06 16.24
N ASP A 153 -19.28 -13.55 15.62
CA ASP A 153 -19.15 -12.13 15.28
C ASP A 153 -19.98 -11.70 14.06
N VAL A 154 -20.76 -12.61 13.47
CA VAL A 154 -21.73 -12.35 12.41
C VAL A 154 -23.13 -12.60 12.95
N ALA A 155 -24.01 -11.61 12.86
CA ALA A 155 -25.44 -11.83 13.10
C ALA A 155 -26.11 -12.35 11.83
N ILE A 156 -27.06 -13.26 12.00
CA ILE A 156 -27.87 -13.87 10.94
C ILE A 156 -29.26 -13.26 11.04
N VAL A 157 -29.77 -12.70 9.94
CA VAL A 157 -31.16 -12.27 9.81
C VAL A 157 -31.84 -13.08 8.70
N ARG A 158 -32.98 -13.67 9.04
CA ARG A 158 -33.90 -14.36 8.13
C ARG A 158 -35.31 -13.95 8.53
N SER A 159 -36.00 -13.23 7.65
CA SER A 159 -37.35 -12.72 7.91
C SER A 159 -38.42 -13.81 8.01
N GLY A 160 -38.27 -14.94 7.29
CA GLY A 160 -39.24 -16.04 7.30
C GLY A 160 -40.17 -15.99 6.09
N ASN A 161 -41.48 -15.91 6.33
CA ASN A 161 -42.64 -16.06 5.42
C ASN A 161 -42.64 -15.34 4.04
N GLY A 162 -41.55 -14.66 3.65
CA GLY A 162 -41.36 -14.04 2.35
C GLY A 162 -41.96 -12.64 2.20
N GLU A 163 -42.47 -12.05 3.28
CA GLU A 163 -43.11 -10.72 3.26
C GLU A 163 -42.11 -9.55 3.22
N PHE A 164 -40.80 -9.82 3.21
CA PHE A 164 -39.75 -8.83 3.26
C PHE A 164 -38.58 -9.16 2.33
N ASP A 165 -38.05 -8.15 1.61
CA ASP A 165 -36.91 -8.32 0.71
C ASP A 165 -35.59 -8.16 1.48
N HIS A 166 -34.92 -9.28 1.78
CA HIS A 166 -33.62 -9.28 2.46
C HIS A 166 -32.56 -8.40 1.78
N ARG A 167 -32.61 -8.22 0.44
CA ARG A 167 -31.67 -7.36 -0.28
C ARG A 167 -31.85 -5.90 0.11
N TRP A 168 -33.08 -5.48 0.41
CA TRP A 168 -33.37 -4.15 0.92
C TRP A 168 -32.69 -3.94 2.28
N LEU A 169 -32.81 -4.91 3.21
CA LEU A 169 -32.13 -4.83 4.51
C LEU A 169 -30.62 -4.79 4.36
N ALA A 170 -30.06 -5.67 3.52
CA ALA A 170 -28.62 -5.64 3.24
C ALA A 170 -28.17 -4.28 2.69
N CYS A 171 -28.94 -3.66 1.80
CA CYS A 171 -28.63 -2.32 1.29
C CYS A 171 -28.76 -1.24 2.39
N PHE A 172 -29.80 -1.28 3.22
CA PHE A 172 -30.03 -0.30 4.28
C PHE A 172 -28.99 -0.37 5.40
N VAL A 173 -28.62 -1.59 5.83
CA VAL A 173 -27.57 -1.80 6.86
C VAL A 173 -26.22 -1.24 6.40
N ASN A 174 -25.94 -1.27 5.10
CA ASN A 174 -24.75 -0.66 4.51
C ASN A 174 -24.89 0.85 4.26
N ALA A 175 -26.09 1.43 4.37
CA ALA A 175 -26.31 2.84 4.14
C ALA A 175 -25.82 3.68 5.34
N HIS A 176 -25.48 4.95 5.07
CA HIS A 176 -24.98 5.88 6.07
C HIS A 176 -25.87 6.01 7.32
N PRO A 177 -27.22 6.11 7.21
CA PRO A 177 -28.06 6.30 8.39
C PRO A 177 -27.94 5.15 9.41
N PHE A 178 -27.91 3.89 8.93
CA PHE A 178 -27.73 2.72 9.80
C PHE A 178 -26.31 2.63 10.38
N ARG A 179 -25.28 2.85 9.55
CA ARG A 179 -23.86 2.87 9.98
C ARG A 179 -23.55 3.97 11.00
N SER A 180 -24.22 5.12 10.87
CA SER A 180 -24.13 6.22 11.81
C SER A 180 -24.71 5.82 13.17
N ALA A 181 -25.88 5.16 13.18
CA ALA A 181 -26.48 4.62 14.41
C ALA A 181 -25.57 3.57 15.07
N ILE A 182 -24.99 2.64 14.31
CA ILE A 182 -24.01 1.67 14.83
C ILE A 182 -22.83 2.38 15.51
N SER A 183 -22.33 3.45 14.90
CA SER A 183 -21.16 4.18 15.42
C SER A 183 -21.41 4.81 16.78
N GLY A 184 -22.67 5.16 17.11
CA GLY A 184 -23.09 5.65 18.42
C GLY A 184 -23.35 4.56 19.46
N LEU A 185 -23.57 3.31 19.03
CA LEU A 185 -23.90 2.17 19.88
C LEU A 185 -22.74 1.16 20.05
N GLN A 186 -21.61 1.39 19.38
CA GLN A 186 -20.45 0.52 19.46
C GLN A 186 -19.70 0.66 20.79
N ALA A 187 -19.08 -0.43 21.23
CA ALA A 187 -18.26 -0.48 22.44
C ALA A 187 -16.86 -1.05 22.15
N GLY A 188 -15.93 -0.83 23.08
CA GLY A 188 -14.55 -1.31 23.02
C GLY A 188 -13.56 -0.27 22.48
N SER A 189 -12.37 -0.20 23.09
CA SER A 189 -11.30 0.73 22.72
C SER A 189 -10.39 0.16 21.62
N THR A 190 -9.85 -1.04 21.82
CA THR A 190 -8.89 -1.67 20.90
C THR A 190 -9.56 -2.37 19.71
N ARG A 191 -10.72 -3.01 19.94
CA ARG A 191 -11.54 -3.65 18.90
C ARG A 191 -12.98 -3.21 19.09
N LYS A 192 -13.40 -2.24 18.28
CA LYS A 192 -14.77 -1.77 18.28
C LYS A 192 -15.70 -2.91 17.83
N ARG A 193 -16.80 -3.09 18.56
CA ARG A 193 -17.84 -4.06 18.24
C ARG A 193 -19.23 -3.52 18.54
N ILE A 194 -20.24 -4.08 17.90
CA ILE A 194 -21.65 -3.87 18.25
C ILE A 194 -22.27 -5.17 18.75
N SER A 195 -23.07 -5.12 19.81
CA SER A 195 -23.82 -6.29 20.29
C SER A 195 -25.06 -6.52 19.42
N ARG A 196 -25.58 -7.75 19.38
CA ARG A 196 -26.86 -8.04 18.71
C ARG A 196 -28.02 -7.28 19.37
N GLY A 197 -27.98 -7.14 20.69
CA GLY A 197 -28.95 -6.32 21.43
C GLY A 197 -28.99 -4.88 20.92
N ASN A 198 -27.84 -4.24 20.73
CA ASN A 198 -27.78 -2.88 20.19
C ASN A 198 -28.18 -2.82 18.71
N LEU A 199 -27.87 -3.84 17.91
CA LEU A 199 -28.40 -3.93 16.53
C LEU A 199 -29.93 -4.01 16.50
N ALA A 200 -30.53 -4.70 17.48
CA ALA A 200 -31.97 -4.88 17.60
C ALA A 200 -32.73 -3.56 17.83
N THR A 201 -32.06 -2.54 18.38
CA THR A 201 -32.70 -1.26 18.73
C THR A 201 -32.60 -0.21 17.63
N ILE A 202 -31.93 -0.49 16.50
CA ILE A 202 -31.75 0.51 15.45
C ILE A 202 -33.04 0.59 14.60
N PRO A 203 -33.66 1.77 14.48
CA PRO A 203 -34.89 1.94 13.70
C PRO A 203 -34.63 1.84 12.19
N LEU A 204 -35.58 1.23 11.49
CA LEU A 204 -35.61 0.95 10.07
C LEU A 204 -36.85 1.63 9.45
N PRO A 205 -36.71 2.46 8.41
CA PRO A 205 -37.83 3.04 7.68
C PRO A 205 -38.26 2.06 6.58
N VAL A 206 -39.20 1.16 6.88
CA VAL A 206 -39.54 0.01 6.03
C VAL A 206 -40.67 0.38 5.05
N PRO A 207 -40.43 0.34 3.72
CA PRO A 207 -41.48 0.49 2.71
C PRO A 207 -42.33 -0.77 2.56
N PRO A 208 -43.48 -0.69 1.86
CA PRO A 208 -44.19 -1.87 1.38
C PRO A 208 -43.32 -2.74 0.46
N LEU A 209 -43.52 -4.06 0.47
CA LEU A 209 -42.71 -5.03 -0.29
C LEU A 209 -42.51 -4.68 -1.79
N PRO A 210 -43.53 -4.24 -2.55
CA PRO A 210 -43.32 -3.83 -3.94
C PRO A 210 -42.35 -2.64 -4.08
N GLU A 211 -42.37 -1.71 -3.13
CA GLU A 211 -41.46 -0.57 -3.12
C GLU A 211 -40.06 -0.95 -2.65
N GLN A 212 -39.91 -1.88 -1.70
CA GLN A 212 -38.61 -2.45 -1.34
C GLN A 212 -37.89 -3.00 -2.58
N ARG A 213 -38.59 -3.83 -3.36
CA ARG A 213 -38.07 -4.43 -4.60
C ARG A 213 -37.71 -3.37 -5.64
N ARG A 214 -38.54 -2.33 -5.79
CA ARG A 214 -38.29 -1.20 -6.71
C ARG A 214 -37.02 -0.43 -6.33
N ILE A 215 -36.85 -0.13 -5.05
CA ILE A 215 -35.66 0.58 -4.53
C ILE A 215 -34.41 -0.26 -4.77
N VAL A 216 -34.44 -1.55 -4.43
CA VAL A 216 -33.32 -2.48 -4.65
C VAL A 216 -32.95 -2.55 -6.13
N ALA A 217 -33.93 -2.69 -7.02
CA ALA A 217 -33.67 -2.75 -8.46
C ALA A 217 -32.98 -1.49 -9.00
N GLU A 218 -33.37 -0.30 -8.53
CA GLU A 218 -32.71 0.94 -8.96
C GLU A 218 -31.30 1.08 -8.34
N ILE A 219 -31.09 0.66 -7.08
CA ILE A 219 -29.75 0.59 -6.47
C ILE A 219 -28.84 -0.33 -7.28
N GLU A 220 -29.29 -1.56 -7.57
CA GLU A 220 -28.53 -2.56 -8.33
C GLU A 220 -28.17 -2.07 -9.73
N LYS A 221 -29.09 -1.40 -10.41
CA LYS A 221 -28.85 -0.77 -11.72
C LYS A 221 -27.77 0.31 -11.66
N GLN A 222 -27.81 1.19 -10.66
CA GLN A 222 -26.79 2.24 -10.49
C GLN A 222 -25.44 1.65 -10.09
N PHE A 223 -25.44 0.64 -9.21
CA PHE A 223 -24.23 -0.06 -8.77
C PHE A 223 -23.56 -0.80 -9.93
N THR A 224 -24.33 -1.46 -10.80
CA THR A 224 -23.80 -2.13 -11.99
C THR A 224 -23.01 -1.16 -12.88
N ARG A 225 -23.55 0.05 -13.12
CA ARG A 225 -22.85 1.10 -13.88
C ARG A 225 -21.59 1.58 -13.17
N LEU A 226 -21.68 1.77 -11.85
CA LEU A 226 -20.57 2.24 -11.04
C LEU A 226 -19.41 1.22 -11.01
N GLU A 227 -19.72 -0.06 -10.83
CA GLU A 227 -18.76 -1.15 -10.79
C GLU A 227 -18.06 -1.36 -12.13
N ALA A 228 -18.79 -1.22 -13.25
CA ALA A 228 -18.19 -1.20 -14.57
C ALA A 228 -17.17 -0.04 -14.73
N GLY A 229 -17.49 1.14 -14.20
CA GLY A 229 -16.58 2.29 -14.17
C GLY A 229 -15.34 2.06 -13.30
N VAL A 230 -15.52 1.53 -12.09
CA VAL A 230 -14.41 1.17 -11.18
C VAL A 230 -13.49 0.14 -11.83
N ALA A 231 -14.04 -0.91 -12.46
CA ALA A 231 -13.26 -1.92 -13.15
C ALA A 231 -12.47 -1.34 -14.34
N ALA A 232 -13.03 -0.37 -15.07
CA ALA A 232 -12.32 0.34 -16.14
C ALA A 232 -11.15 1.17 -15.58
N LEU A 233 -11.36 1.91 -14.49
CA LEU A 233 -10.31 2.69 -13.82
C LEU A 233 -9.16 1.81 -13.29
N GLN A 234 -9.48 0.66 -12.69
CA GLN A 234 -8.48 -0.31 -12.24
C GLN A 234 -7.65 -0.88 -13.40
N ARG A 235 -8.29 -1.13 -14.56
CA ARG A 235 -7.57 -1.52 -15.79
C ARG A 235 -6.62 -0.42 -16.26
N VAL A 236 -7.02 0.85 -16.19
CA VAL A 236 -6.14 1.98 -16.52
C VAL A 236 -4.93 2.02 -15.58
N GLN A 237 -5.11 1.88 -14.26
CA GLN A 237 -4.00 1.78 -13.29
C GLN A 237 -3.00 0.68 -13.65
N ALA A 238 -3.49 -0.52 -13.98
CA ALA A 238 -2.62 -1.62 -14.39
C ALA A 238 -1.86 -1.31 -15.70
N ASN A 239 -2.53 -0.65 -16.65
CA ASN A 239 -1.92 -0.25 -17.92
C ASN A 239 -0.86 0.85 -17.74
N LEU A 240 -1.10 1.82 -16.86
CA LEU A 240 -0.11 2.88 -16.53
C LEU A 240 1.17 2.27 -15.94
N LYS A 241 1.05 1.31 -15.03
CA LYS A 241 2.21 0.56 -14.49
C LYS A 241 3.00 -0.15 -15.59
N ARG A 242 2.30 -0.83 -16.52
CA ARG A 242 2.94 -1.50 -17.67
C ARG A 242 3.60 -0.50 -18.61
N TYR A 243 2.94 0.62 -18.88
CA TYR A 243 3.46 1.67 -19.75
C TYR A 243 4.74 2.29 -19.17
N ARG A 244 4.78 2.59 -17.86
CA ARG A 244 6.00 3.04 -17.17
C ARG A 244 7.17 2.09 -17.38
N ALA A 245 6.95 0.79 -17.17
CA ALA A 245 7.98 -0.23 -17.42
C ALA A 245 8.42 -0.28 -18.89
N ALA A 246 7.47 -0.13 -19.84
CA ALA A 246 7.76 -0.11 -21.26
C ALA A 246 8.58 1.13 -21.68
N VAL A 247 8.28 2.32 -21.13
CA VAL A 247 9.04 3.55 -21.37
C VAL A 247 10.48 3.39 -20.87
N LEU A 248 10.68 2.91 -19.64
CA LEU A 248 12.01 2.67 -19.08
C LEU A 248 12.79 1.62 -19.89
N LYS A 249 12.11 0.57 -20.37
CA LYS A 249 12.71 -0.43 -21.26
C LYS A 249 13.14 0.20 -22.59
N ALA A 250 12.28 0.98 -23.24
CA ALA A 250 12.61 1.66 -24.49
C ALA A 250 13.77 2.65 -24.33
N ALA A 251 13.85 3.33 -23.17
CA ALA A 251 14.94 4.23 -22.82
C ALA A 251 16.31 3.51 -22.74
N CYS A 252 16.33 2.28 -22.22
CA CYS A 252 17.57 1.50 -22.05
C CYS A 252 17.90 0.61 -23.27
N GLU A 253 17.06 0.59 -24.30
CA GLU A 253 17.28 -0.18 -25.54
C GLU A 253 17.49 0.73 -26.75
N GLY A 254 17.55 2.06 -26.54
CA GLY A 254 17.72 3.05 -27.60
C GLY A 254 16.54 3.13 -28.57
N ARG A 255 15.34 2.77 -28.11
CA ARG A 255 14.10 2.82 -28.91
C ARG A 255 13.24 4.03 -28.58
N LEU A 256 13.66 4.88 -27.64
CA LEU A 256 12.85 5.99 -27.13
C LEU A 256 13.04 7.29 -27.92
N VAL A 257 14.28 7.60 -28.30
CA VAL A 257 14.67 8.80 -29.05
C VAL A 257 15.61 8.38 -30.20
N PRO A 258 15.78 9.20 -31.25
CA PRO A 258 16.78 8.92 -32.27
C PRO A 258 18.19 8.87 -31.67
N THR A 259 18.94 7.84 -32.06
CA THR A 259 20.32 7.63 -31.62
C THR A 259 21.27 8.62 -32.29
N GLU A 260 22.44 8.89 -31.70
CA GLU A 260 23.44 9.76 -32.36
C GLU A 260 23.82 9.25 -33.76
N ALA A 261 23.90 7.92 -33.95
CA ALA A 261 24.18 7.31 -35.24
C ALA A 261 23.06 7.51 -36.29
N GLU A 262 21.83 7.78 -35.86
CA GLU A 262 20.66 8.01 -36.73
C GLU A 262 20.46 9.47 -37.12
N LEU A 263 20.90 10.44 -36.31
CA LEU A 263 20.64 11.86 -36.54
C LEU A 263 21.13 12.37 -37.91
N PRO A 264 22.36 12.07 -38.37
CA PRO A 264 22.84 12.56 -39.67
C PRO A 264 21.99 12.09 -40.84
N ARG A 265 21.34 10.93 -40.72
CA ARG A 265 20.48 10.34 -41.76
C ARG A 265 19.12 11.03 -41.86
N ARG A 266 18.65 11.68 -40.79
CA ARG A 266 17.36 12.39 -40.75
C ARG A 266 17.46 13.84 -41.24
N SER A 267 18.65 14.43 -41.17
CA SER A 267 18.90 15.83 -41.57
C SER A 267 18.95 16.07 -43.09
N GLY A 268 18.69 15.06 -43.92
CA GLY A 268 18.66 15.21 -45.39
C GLY A 268 20.03 15.41 -46.07
N VAL A 269 21.14 15.18 -45.36
CA VAL A 269 22.49 15.26 -45.95
C VAL A 269 22.71 14.03 -46.85
N PRO A 270 22.99 14.17 -48.16
CA PRO A 270 23.22 13.02 -49.04
C PRO A 270 24.42 12.20 -48.56
N PRO A 271 24.41 10.86 -48.73
CA PRO A 271 25.57 10.05 -48.40
C PRO A 271 26.72 10.41 -49.36
N LEU A 272 27.72 11.16 -48.86
CA LEU A 272 28.94 11.40 -49.62
C LEU A 272 29.58 10.06 -49.98
N GLY A 273 29.82 9.89 -51.28
CA GLY A 273 30.18 8.63 -51.91
C GLY A 273 31.42 7.92 -51.37
N SER A 274 31.46 6.61 -51.67
CA SER A 274 32.52 5.62 -51.43
C SER A 274 32.68 5.10 -49.99
N ALA A 275 32.95 3.79 -49.88
CA ALA A 275 33.13 3.04 -48.63
C ALA A 275 34.28 3.59 -47.75
N LYS A 276 35.21 4.35 -48.33
CA LYS A 276 36.37 4.94 -47.62
C LYS A 276 35.96 6.11 -46.70
N LYS A 277 34.87 6.82 -47.00
CA LYS A 277 34.31 7.91 -46.16
C LYS A 277 33.34 7.43 -45.06
N ARG A 278 33.03 6.13 -45.00
CA ARG A 278 32.25 5.56 -43.86
C ARG A 278 33.06 5.56 -42.57
N GLN A 279 34.39 5.52 -42.66
CA GLN A 279 35.29 5.67 -41.52
C GLN A 279 35.39 7.14 -41.05
N ASP A 280 35.27 8.12 -41.94
CA ASP A 280 35.30 9.54 -41.57
C ASP A 280 33.99 10.02 -40.88
N ALA A 281 32.84 9.37 -41.16
CA ALA A 281 31.59 9.65 -40.45
C ALA A 281 31.60 9.18 -38.98
N ALA A 282 32.52 8.27 -38.62
CA ALA A 282 32.74 7.85 -37.23
C ALA A 282 33.41 8.94 -36.37
N SER A 283 33.74 10.11 -36.94
CA SER A 283 34.41 11.22 -36.24
C SER A 283 33.51 12.39 -35.84
N THR A 284 32.17 12.28 -35.92
CA THR A 284 31.27 13.44 -35.70
C THR A 284 30.59 13.51 -34.33
N PHE A 285 30.62 12.46 -33.51
CA PHE A 285 30.06 12.47 -32.15
C PHE A 285 30.83 11.52 -31.22
N GLU A 286 30.82 11.79 -29.91
CA GLU A 286 31.41 10.91 -28.90
C GLU A 286 30.57 9.63 -28.76
N THR A 287 31.16 8.44 -28.95
CA THR A 287 30.46 7.15 -28.74
C THR A 287 30.39 6.79 -27.25
N GLY A 288 29.56 5.81 -26.91
CA GLY A 288 29.52 5.20 -25.59
C GLY A 288 30.88 4.64 -25.15
N GLU A 289 31.64 4.02 -26.06
CA GLU A 289 33.01 3.54 -25.79
C GLU A 289 33.95 4.70 -25.45
N ALA A 290 33.90 5.80 -26.22
CA ALA A 290 34.73 6.97 -25.99
C ALA A 290 34.38 7.64 -24.65
N LEU A 291 33.09 7.73 -24.34
CA LEU A 291 32.59 8.21 -23.05
C LEU A 291 33.06 7.30 -21.90
N LEU A 292 32.96 5.98 -22.04
CA LEU A 292 33.42 5.03 -21.02
C LEU A 292 34.93 5.17 -20.77
N ALA A 293 35.72 5.32 -21.82
CA ALA A 293 37.17 5.53 -21.70
C ALA A 293 37.50 6.83 -20.94
N ARG A 294 36.73 7.89 -21.15
CA ARG A 294 36.85 9.16 -20.41
C ARG A 294 36.49 8.98 -18.94
N ILE A 295 35.40 8.26 -18.63
CA ILE A 295 35.00 7.92 -17.25
C ILE A 295 36.11 7.15 -16.53
N LEU A 296 36.70 6.14 -17.17
CA LEU A 296 37.79 5.34 -16.59
C LEU A 296 39.06 6.18 -16.38
N THR A 297 39.36 7.09 -17.29
CA THR A 297 40.48 8.03 -17.17
C THR A 297 40.28 8.96 -15.97
N GLU A 298 39.11 9.58 -15.85
CA GLU A 298 38.73 10.45 -14.73
C GLU A 298 38.81 9.68 -13.40
N ARG A 299 38.28 8.46 -13.36
CA ARG A 299 38.33 7.58 -12.18
C ARG A 299 39.77 7.31 -11.73
N ARG A 300 40.67 6.97 -12.66
CA ARG A 300 42.10 6.72 -12.38
C ARG A 300 42.79 7.99 -11.88
N GLN A 301 42.53 9.15 -12.49
CA GLN A 301 43.07 10.43 -12.05
C GLN A 301 42.61 10.78 -10.63
N ASN A 302 41.33 10.63 -10.33
CA ASN A 302 40.77 10.88 -9.00
C ASN A 302 41.36 9.94 -7.93
N TRP A 303 41.63 8.68 -8.27
CA TRP A 303 42.32 7.75 -7.38
C TRP A 303 43.76 8.18 -7.08
N LEU A 304 44.50 8.61 -8.10
CA LEU A 304 45.87 9.11 -7.95
C LEU A 304 45.91 10.39 -7.10
N ALA A 305 44.99 11.33 -7.33
CA ALA A 305 44.91 12.57 -6.58
C ALA A 305 44.70 12.35 -5.08
N ARG A 306 43.80 11.42 -4.69
CA ARG A 306 43.54 11.06 -3.29
C ARG A 306 44.76 10.44 -2.60
N ARG A 307 45.55 9.65 -3.35
CA ARG A 307 46.80 9.08 -2.83
C ARG A 307 47.83 10.17 -2.53
N SER A 308 47.91 11.21 -3.36
CA SER A 308 48.87 12.31 -3.19
C SER A 308 48.52 13.27 -2.05
N HIS A 309 47.24 13.42 -1.69
CA HIS A 309 46.78 14.37 -0.67
C HIS A 309 46.79 13.81 0.77
N GLY A 310 47.33 12.61 1.00
CA GLY A 310 47.51 12.07 2.35
C GLY A 310 46.20 11.81 3.12
N GLU A 311 45.04 11.75 2.45
CA GLU A 311 43.79 11.34 3.09
C GLU A 311 43.91 9.91 3.62
N GLY A 312 44.16 9.82 4.92
CA GLY A 312 44.61 8.63 5.62
C GLY A 312 43.73 7.40 5.38
N GLY A 313 44.35 6.36 4.81
CA GLY A 313 43.97 4.96 5.05
C GLY A 313 43.29 4.20 3.90
N LYS A 314 42.61 4.85 2.94
CA LYS A 314 41.76 4.13 1.96
C LYS A 314 42.39 3.87 0.58
N ALA A 315 43.43 4.60 0.17
CA ALA A 315 44.12 4.39 -1.12
C ALA A 315 45.50 3.70 -0.95
N ARG A 316 45.54 2.56 -0.26
CA ARG A 316 46.73 1.72 -0.15
C ARG A 316 46.74 0.68 -1.28
N GLY A 317 47.86 0.55 -2.00
CA GLY A 317 48.03 -0.45 -3.07
C GLY A 317 48.20 0.14 -4.47
N GLN A 318 48.19 -0.74 -5.48
CA GLN A 318 48.23 -0.39 -6.91
C GLN A 318 46.81 -0.17 -7.44
N TYR A 319 46.63 0.78 -8.36
CA TYR A 319 45.35 0.98 -9.03
C TYR A 319 44.96 -0.28 -9.80
N LYS A 320 43.78 -0.81 -9.52
CA LYS A 320 43.21 -1.94 -10.24
C LYS A 320 42.17 -1.42 -11.21
N GLU A 321 42.36 -1.72 -12.50
CA GLU A 321 41.35 -1.44 -13.52
C GLU A 321 40.07 -2.24 -13.25
N PRO A 322 38.88 -1.63 -13.34
CA PRO A 322 37.62 -2.32 -13.17
C PRO A 322 37.40 -3.31 -14.33
N ALA A 323 36.82 -4.47 -14.02
CA ALA A 323 36.56 -5.48 -15.03
C ALA A 323 35.42 -5.04 -15.96
N ALA A 324 35.55 -5.33 -17.26
CA ALA A 324 34.46 -5.18 -18.21
C ALA A 324 33.34 -6.20 -17.94
N PRO A 325 32.07 -5.88 -18.21
CA PRO A 325 30.98 -6.85 -18.10
C PRO A 325 31.12 -7.98 -19.12
N ASP A 326 30.62 -9.16 -18.75
CA ASP A 326 30.33 -10.21 -19.73
C ASP A 326 29.12 -9.78 -20.57
N THR A 327 29.32 -9.71 -21.89
CA THR A 327 28.30 -9.27 -22.85
C THR A 327 27.73 -10.41 -23.69
N THR A 328 28.18 -11.65 -23.47
CA THR A 328 27.88 -12.82 -24.32
C THR A 328 26.37 -13.09 -24.48
N ASN A 329 25.59 -12.89 -23.42
CA ASN A 329 24.15 -13.15 -23.37
C ASN A 329 23.30 -11.88 -23.30
N LEU A 330 23.87 -10.72 -23.65
CA LEU A 330 23.16 -9.45 -23.61
C LEU A 330 22.47 -9.16 -24.94
N PRO A 331 21.34 -8.42 -24.93
CA PRO A 331 20.69 -8.01 -26.17
C PRO A 331 21.59 -7.06 -26.96
N THR A 332 21.36 -7.00 -28.28
CA THR A 332 22.01 -6.03 -29.15
C THR A 332 21.61 -4.61 -28.77
N ILE A 333 22.58 -3.71 -28.67
CA ILE A 333 22.39 -2.29 -28.43
C ILE A 333 22.59 -1.49 -29.72
N PRO A 334 22.05 -0.25 -29.81
CA PRO A 334 22.23 0.58 -30.99
C PRO A 334 23.70 0.92 -31.28
N ASN A 335 23.97 1.28 -32.53
CA ASN A 335 25.30 1.74 -32.93
C ASN A 335 25.68 3.02 -32.15
N GLY A 336 26.91 3.07 -31.66
CA GLY A 336 27.43 4.15 -30.82
C GLY A 336 27.13 4.00 -29.33
N TRP A 337 26.41 2.96 -28.90
CA TRP A 337 26.23 2.61 -27.50
C TRP A 337 27.25 1.55 -27.08
N THR A 338 27.61 1.53 -25.80
CA THR A 338 28.44 0.46 -25.22
C THR A 338 27.81 -0.14 -23.97
N TRP A 339 28.22 -1.34 -23.58
CA TRP A 339 27.86 -1.91 -22.28
C TRP A 339 28.89 -1.51 -21.23
N ALA A 340 28.41 -1.02 -20.08
CA ALA A 340 29.22 -0.73 -18.90
C ALA A 340 28.66 -1.45 -17.68
N ASN A 341 29.45 -1.57 -16.61
CA ASN A 341 28.95 -2.08 -15.32
C ASN A 341 29.15 -1.10 -14.17
N GLY A 342 28.55 -1.41 -13.02
CA GLY A 342 28.67 -0.58 -11.82
C GLY A 342 30.11 -0.44 -11.31
N GLU A 343 30.99 -1.41 -11.56
CA GLU A 343 32.41 -1.33 -11.15
C GLU A 343 33.20 -0.31 -11.97
N GLN A 344 32.92 -0.24 -13.29
CA GLN A 344 33.53 0.73 -14.20
C GLN A 344 33.07 2.15 -13.91
N LEU A 345 31.81 2.33 -13.51
CA LEU A 345 31.20 3.65 -13.32
C LEU A 345 31.38 4.20 -11.91
N PHE A 346 31.38 3.34 -10.87
CA PHE A 346 31.24 3.79 -9.48
C PHE A 346 32.20 3.10 -8.51
N SER A 347 32.39 3.76 -7.37
CA SER A 347 33.00 3.18 -6.17
C SER A 347 31.96 3.25 -5.06
N TRP A 348 31.62 2.12 -4.45
CA TRP A 348 30.52 2.04 -3.50
C TRP A 348 30.99 2.07 -2.05
N SER A 349 30.22 2.71 -1.17
CA SER A 349 30.33 2.56 0.27
C SER A 349 28.97 2.28 0.89
N SER A 350 28.97 1.54 2.00
CA SER A 350 27.81 1.54 2.88
C SER A 350 27.68 2.92 3.54
N GLY A 351 26.46 3.34 3.82
CA GLY A 351 26.22 4.51 4.67
C GLY A 351 26.63 4.28 6.12
N ALA A 352 26.42 5.30 6.95
CA ALA A 352 26.75 5.30 8.37
C ALA A 352 25.49 5.15 9.22
N GLY A 353 25.58 4.41 10.32
CA GLY A 353 24.46 4.22 11.24
C GLY A 353 23.95 5.56 11.78
N LEU A 354 22.63 5.74 11.76
CA LEU A 354 21.92 6.86 12.38
C LEU A 354 20.59 6.32 12.88
N THR A 355 20.34 6.42 14.19
CA THR A 355 19.11 5.89 14.77
C THR A 355 17.97 6.89 14.57
N GLN A 356 16.72 6.41 14.63
CA GLN A 356 15.54 7.28 14.53
C GLN A 356 15.47 8.36 15.63
N GLN A 357 16.09 8.10 16.78
CA GLN A 357 16.14 9.08 17.88
C GLN A 357 17.15 10.20 17.62
N ASP A 358 18.17 9.92 16.80
CA ASP A 358 19.21 10.89 16.43
C ASP A 358 18.84 11.68 15.16
N ILE A 359 17.77 11.29 14.45
CA ILE A 359 17.22 12.08 13.36
C ILE A 359 16.56 13.33 13.97
N GLN A 360 16.99 14.50 13.49
CA GLN A 360 16.57 15.80 13.98
C GLN A 360 16.28 16.74 12.81
N GLU A 361 15.53 17.82 13.03
CA GLU A 361 15.38 18.84 11.98
C GLU A 361 16.76 19.39 11.56
N GLY A 362 16.95 19.52 10.25
CA GLY A 362 18.20 19.96 9.67
C GLY A 362 18.10 20.17 8.16
N ASN A 363 19.22 20.58 7.56
CA ASN A 363 19.25 20.99 6.15
C ASN A 363 19.56 19.85 5.18
N TYR A 364 20.11 18.73 5.66
CA TYR A 364 20.54 17.63 4.81
C TYR A 364 19.58 16.45 4.89
N PRO A 365 19.07 15.93 3.75
CA PRO A 365 18.19 14.78 3.76
C PRO A 365 18.92 13.51 4.24
N VAL A 366 18.23 12.72 5.06
CA VAL A 366 18.67 11.40 5.52
C VAL A 366 18.05 10.34 4.62
N TYR A 367 18.88 9.61 3.89
CA TYR A 367 18.46 8.50 3.04
C TYR A 367 18.64 7.14 3.72
N GLY A 368 17.58 6.35 3.71
CA GLY A 368 17.61 4.93 4.04
C GLY A 368 17.25 4.03 2.87
N GLY A 369 16.93 2.77 3.18
CA GLY A 369 16.54 1.78 2.17
C GLY A 369 15.31 2.19 1.33
N ASN A 370 14.46 3.06 1.89
CA ASN A 370 13.18 3.46 1.33
C ASN A 370 13.17 4.91 0.80
N GLY A 371 14.35 5.54 0.64
CA GLY A 371 14.47 6.95 0.26
C GLY A 371 14.64 7.84 1.48
N VAL A 372 14.16 9.09 1.41
CA VAL A 372 14.31 10.08 2.48
C VAL A 372 13.45 9.68 3.69
N THR A 373 14.08 9.55 4.86
CA THR A 373 13.43 9.19 6.13
C THR A 373 13.42 10.32 7.16
N GLY A 374 14.00 11.46 6.83
CA GLY A 374 14.12 12.62 7.71
C GLY A 374 15.22 13.56 7.24
N TYR A 375 15.65 14.46 8.12
CA TYR A 375 16.73 15.41 7.88
C TYR A 375 17.78 15.33 8.98
N HIS A 376 18.93 15.95 8.76
CA HIS A 376 20.02 16.03 9.73
C HIS A 376 20.93 17.23 9.43
N ASN A 377 21.76 17.64 10.39
CA ASN A 377 22.70 18.76 10.23
C ASN A 377 24.11 18.34 9.79
N ALA A 378 24.33 17.04 9.64
CA ALA A 378 25.55 16.45 9.10
C ALA A 378 25.25 15.62 7.86
N PHE A 379 26.25 15.43 7.01
CA PHE A 379 26.16 14.61 5.81
C PHE A 379 27.36 13.66 5.74
N VAL A 380 27.20 12.58 4.98
CA VAL A 380 28.29 11.63 4.67
C VAL A 380 28.60 11.60 3.17
N ALA A 381 27.62 11.95 2.34
CA ALA A 381 27.82 12.24 0.94
C ALA A 381 27.81 13.75 0.77
N GLU A 382 28.89 14.33 0.24
CA GLU A 382 29.03 15.77 0.02
C GLU A 382 28.47 16.20 -1.34
N ILE A 383 28.57 15.32 -2.33
CA ILE A 383 28.19 15.59 -3.71
C ILE A 383 26.91 14.85 -4.12
N PRO A 384 26.17 15.35 -5.13
CA PRO A 384 25.11 14.60 -5.80
C PRO A 384 25.55 13.17 -6.15
N THR A 385 24.86 12.18 -5.60
CA THR A 385 25.27 10.78 -5.74
C THR A 385 24.10 9.81 -5.90
N LEU A 386 24.40 8.63 -6.48
CA LEU A 386 23.48 7.52 -6.59
C LEU A 386 23.43 6.76 -5.27
N ILE A 387 22.21 6.46 -4.82
CA ILE A 387 21.95 5.69 -3.59
C ILE A 387 21.11 4.47 -3.94
N ILE A 388 21.47 3.33 -3.37
CA ILE A 388 20.76 2.06 -3.51
C ILE A 388 20.30 1.59 -2.13
N GLY A 389 19.00 1.28 -2.00
CA GLY A 389 18.48 0.67 -0.78
C GLY A 389 19.10 -0.70 -0.53
N ARG A 390 19.68 -0.92 0.65
CA ARG A 390 20.49 -2.12 0.93
C ARG A 390 19.66 -3.27 1.49
N VAL A 391 18.78 -3.03 2.45
CA VAL A 391 18.12 -4.08 3.25
C VAL A 391 16.60 -3.87 3.29
N GLY A 392 15.85 -4.97 3.29
CA GLY A 392 14.40 -4.98 3.45
C GLY A 392 13.65 -5.19 2.14
N ALA A 393 12.31 -5.23 2.20
CA ALA A 393 11.45 -5.55 1.06
C ALA A 393 11.61 -4.61 -0.15
N LEU A 394 12.16 -3.41 0.07
CA LEU A 394 12.42 -2.39 -0.94
C LEU A 394 13.91 -2.26 -1.31
N CYS A 395 14.76 -3.21 -0.89
CA CYS A 395 16.17 -3.22 -1.30
C CYS A 395 16.30 -3.22 -2.82
N GLY A 396 17.33 -2.55 -3.34
CA GLY A 396 17.55 -2.35 -4.76
C GLY A 396 16.86 -1.12 -5.37
N ASN A 397 16.03 -0.39 -4.60
CA ASN A 397 15.51 0.90 -5.04
C ASN A 397 16.65 1.91 -5.25
N VAL A 398 16.51 2.74 -6.28
CA VAL A 398 17.55 3.65 -6.76
C VAL A 398 17.10 5.10 -6.58
N TYR A 399 17.90 5.86 -5.85
CA TYR A 399 17.69 7.27 -5.56
C TYR A 399 18.89 8.10 -6.04
N LEU A 400 18.66 9.40 -6.21
CA LEU A 400 19.69 10.38 -6.55
C LEU A 400 19.56 11.53 -5.56
N THR A 401 20.67 12.01 -5.01
CA THR A 401 20.69 13.23 -4.21
C THR A 401 20.98 14.44 -5.09
N ASP A 402 20.40 15.59 -4.74
CA ASP A 402 20.67 16.87 -5.42
C ASP A 402 21.86 17.62 -4.79
N GLY A 403 22.41 17.11 -3.68
CA GLY A 403 23.49 17.74 -2.92
C GLY A 403 23.91 16.90 -1.71
N PRO A 404 24.51 17.55 -0.68
CA PRO A 404 24.96 16.86 0.51
C PRO A 404 23.83 16.13 1.24
N ALA A 405 24.08 14.90 1.67
CA ALA A 405 23.09 14.05 2.30
C ALA A 405 23.71 13.08 3.32
N TRP A 406 22.92 12.71 4.33
CA TRP A 406 23.26 11.58 5.20
C TRP A 406 22.74 10.29 4.57
N ILE A 407 23.60 9.28 4.45
CA ILE A 407 23.23 7.95 3.95
C ILE A 407 23.33 6.99 5.11
N THR A 408 22.23 6.35 5.48
CA THR A 408 22.21 5.37 6.57
C THR A 408 22.87 4.05 6.16
N ASP A 409 23.24 3.23 7.14
CA ASP A 409 23.75 1.86 6.95
C ASP A 409 22.79 0.92 6.20
N ASN A 410 21.50 1.27 6.14
CA ASN A 410 20.47 0.62 5.33
C ASN A 410 20.52 0.99 3.84
N ALA A 411 21.50 1.77 3.41
CA ALA A 411 21.72 2.15 2.02
C ALA A 411 23.20 2.05 1.63
N ILE A 412 23.45 1.91 0.33
CA ILE A 412 24.76 1.95 -0.30
C ILE A 412 24.78 3.17 -1.23
N TYR A 413 25.86 3.94 -1.25
CA TYR A 413 25.98 5.10 -2.12
C TYR A 413 27.29 5.09 -2.91
N ALA A 414 27.30 5.79 -4.05
CA ALA A 414 28.53 6.01 -4.79
C ALA A 414 29.37 7.11 -4.11
N ILE A 415 30.61 6.81 -3.76
CA ILE A 415 31.54 7.75 -3.10
C ILE A 415 32.09 8.77 -4.12
N GLN A 416 31.95 8.46 -5.41
CA GLN A 416 32.37 9.29 -6.54
C GLN A 416 31.39 9.10 -7.67
N THR A 417 31.13 10.18 -8.39
CA THR A 417 30.29 10.20 -9.59
C THR A 417 31.11 10.76 -10.76
N PRO A 418 31.07 10.12 -11.94
CA PRO A 418 31.74 10.68 -13.11
C PRO A 418 31.11 12.04 -13.48
N SER A 419 31.93 13.06 -13.70
CA SER A 419 31.45 14.40 -14.10
C SER A 419 30.86 14.41 -15.51
N CYS A 420 31.22 13.42 -16.32
CA CYS A 420 30.90 13.33 -17.73
C CYS A 420 29.66 12.49 -18.08
N VAL A 421 28.85 12.11 -17.11
CA VAL A 421 27.66 11.26 -17.31
C VAL A 421 26.39 11.92 -16.78
N ALA A 422 25.26 11.72 -17.45
CA ALA A 422 23.98 12.20 -16.94
C ALA A 422 23.50 11.28 -15.79
N MET A 423 23.69 11.71 -14.54
CA MET A 423 23.32 10.91 -13.35
C MET A 423 21.84 10.51 -13.32
N ARG A 424 20.95 11.31 -13.92
CA ARG A 424 19.53 10.97 -14.07
C ARG A 424 19.33 9.78 -15.02
N PHE A 425 20.09 9.68 -16.11
CA PHE A 425 20.08 8.51 -16.99
C PHE A 425 20.60 7.27 -16.27
N ILE A 426 21.69 7.39 -15.52
CA ILE A 426 22.22 6.29 -14.69
C ILE A 426 21.17 5.78 -13.71
N ARG A 427 20.45 6.68 -13.02
CA ARG A 427 19.35 6.30 -12.13
C ARG A 427 18.29 5.49 -12.88
N LEU A 428 17.89 5.91 -14.08
CA LEU A 428 16.94 5.17 -14.92
C LEU A 428 17.48 3.77 -15.28
N ALA A 429 18.74 3.67 -15.71
CA ALA A 429 19.36 2.41 -16.10
C ALA A 429 19.50 1.42 -14.93
N PHE A 430 19.94 1.88 -13.76
CA PHE A 430 19.99 1.05 -12.55
C PHE A 430 18.59 0.66 -12.05
N THR A 431 17.59 1.54 -12.19
CA THR A 431 16.20 1.19 -11.86
C THR A 431 15.69 0.07 -12.77
N ARG A 432 16.02 0.14 -14.06
CA ARG A 432 15.66 -0.88 -15.05
C ARG A 432 16.36 -2.22 -14.83
N ALA A 433 17.50 -2.24 -14.15
CA ALA A 433 18.21 -3.45 -13.78
C ALA A 433 17.50 -4.28 -12.70
N GLU A 434 16.45 -3.72 -12.05
CA GLU A 434 15.59 -4.42 -11.09
C GLU A 434 16.40 -5.18 -10.02
N LEU A 435 17.30 -4.47 -9.35
CA LEU A 435 18.25 -5.03 -8.37
C LEU A 435 17.56 -5.89 -7.29
N ASN A 436 16.33 -5.53 -6.93
CA ASN A 436 15.50 -6.26 -5.97
C ASN A 436 15.21 -7.72 -6.39
N LYS A 437 15.14 -8.02 -7.70
CA LYS A 437 14.92 -9.39 -8.21
C LYS A 437 16.13 -10.30 -8.02
N ARG A 438 17.31 -9.72 -7.82
CA ARG A 438 18.56 -10.45 -7.57
C ARG A 438 18.95 -10.42 -6.09
N ALA A 439 18.11 -9.83 -5.23
CA ALA A 439 18.39 -9.69 -3.80
C ALA A 439 18.62 -11.05 -3.14
N ALA A 440 19.59 -11.10 -2.23
CA ALA A 440 19.89 -12.29 -1.44
C ALA A 440 19.08 -12.28 -0.13
N GLY A 441 18.89 -13.45 0.49
CA GLY A 441 18.20 -13.60 1.78
C GLY A 441 16.69 -13.87 1.63
N SER A 442 16.21 -14.97 2.23
CA SER A 442 14.81 -15.41 2.13
C SER A 442 13.88 -14.65 3.09
N GLY A 443 14.31 -14.39 4.33
CA GLY A 443 13.51 -13.68 5.35
C GLY A 443 13.66 -12.16 5.31
N GLN A 444 14.87 -11.66 5.06
CA GLN A 444 15.16 -10.24 4.92
C GLN A 444 16.03 -10.04 3.67
N PRO A 445 15.42 -9.61 2.54
CA PRO A 445 16.17 -9.47 1.30
C PRO A 445 17.15 -8.30 1.39
N PHE A 446 18.30 -8.45 0.75
CA PHE A 446 19.32 -7.40 0.70
C PHE A 446 20.11 -7.38 -0.62
N VAL A 447 20.68 -6.21 -0.92
CA VAL A 447 21.62 -5.96 -2.02
C VAL A 447 22.98 -5.62 -1.43
N ASN A 448 24.06 -6.12 -2.03
CA ASN A 448 25.44 -5.85 -1.61
C ASN A 448 26.25 -5.15 -2.72
N GLN A 449 27.43 -4.64 -2.39
CA GLN A 449 28.27 -3.90 -3.34
C GLN A 449 28.73 -4.75 -4.54
N ARG A 450 28.94 -6.05 -4.35
CA ARG A 450 29.30 -6.97 -5.43
C ARG A 450 28.21 -7.00 -6.50
N MET A 451 26.95 -7.11 -6.09
CA MET A 451 25.82 -7.07 -7.01
C MET A 451 25.72 -5.75 -7.77
N LEU A 452 26.07 -4.63 -7.12
CA LEU A 452 26.10 -3.31 -7.78
C LEU A 452 27.22 -3.25 -8.83
N ASN A 453 28.41 -3.71 -8.48
CA ASN A 453 29.56 -3.79 -9.40
C ASN A 453 29.25 -4.65 -10.63
N GLU A 454 28.57 -5.78 -10.45
CA GLU A 454 28.16 -6.71 -11.51
C GLU A 454 26.91 -6.22 -12.29
N THR A 455 26.30 -5.09 -11.91
CA THR A 455 25.12 -4.57 -12.62
C THR A 455 25.54 -4.00 -13.96
N VAL A 456 25.10 -4.66 -15.04
CA VAL A 456 25.37 -4.23 -16.41
C VAL A 456 24.30 -3.23 -16.87
N ILE A 457 24.72 -2.11 -17.43
CA ILE A 457 23.85 -1.06 -17.95
C ILE A 457 24.31 -0.60 -19.34
N PRO A 458 23.39 -0.16 -20.21
CA PRO A 458 23.76 0.46 -21.46
C PRO A 458 24.31 1.87 -21.22
N LEU A 459 25.32 2.26 -21.97
CA LEU A 459 25.92 3.58 -21.92
C LEU A 459 25.89 4.22 -23.32
N PRO A 460 24.87 5.04 -23.61
CA PRO A 460 24.84 5.88 -24.81
C PRO A 460 25.77 7.10 -24.69
N PRO A 461 26.02 7.81 -25.81
CA PRO A 461 26.61 9.14 -25.81
C PRO A 461 25.92 10.13 -24.85
N LEU A 462 26.67 11.06 -24.26
CA LEU A 462 26.13 12.00 -23.27
C LEU A 462 24.97 12.86 -23.81
N ALA A 463 25.07 13.33 -25.05
CA ALA A 463 24.00 14.10 -25.69
C ALA A 463 22.69 13.29 -25.79
N GLU A 464 22.80 12.01 -26.13
CA GLU A 464 21.67 11.10 -26.21
C GLU A 464 21.09 10.76 -24.83
N GLN A 465 21.92 10.57 -23.81
CA GLN A 465 21.46 10.39 -22.42
C GLN A 465 20.53 11.53 -21.99
N THR A 466 20.92 12.78 -22.26
CA THR A 466 20.12 13.97 -21.92
C THR A 466 18.77 13.97 -22.66
N ARG A 467 18.74 13.62 -23.95
CA ARG A 467 17.49 13.49 -24.71
C ARG A 467 16.60 12.37 -24.19
N ILE A 468 17.18 11.22 -23.84
CA ILE A 468 16.45 10.09 -23.24
C ILE A 468 15.79 10.53 -21.93
N VAL A 469 16.54 11.17 -21.04
CA VAL A 469 16.03 11.64 -19.74
C VAL A 469 14.87 12.61 -19.93
N ALA A 470 15.01 13.62 -20.80
CA ALA A 470 13.95 14.57 -21.11
C ALA A 470 12.67 13.89 -21.63
N GLU A 471 12.82 12.92 -22.53
CA GLU A 471 11.67 12.20 -23.10
C GLU A 471 11.01 11.24 -22.11
N VAL A 472 11.80 10.58 -21.25
CA VAL A 472 11.25 9.77 -20.15
C VAL A 472 10.45 10.64 -19.20
N GLU A 473 10.99 11.77 -18.77
CA GLU A 473 10.30 12.69 -17.85
C GLU A 473 9.02 13.24 -18.45
N ARG A 474 9.05 13.65 -19.72
CA ARG A 474 7.86 14.11 -20.44
C ARG A 474 6.77 13.04 -20.50
N ARG A 475 7.13 11.76 -20.68
CA ARG A 475 6.14 10.67 -20.72
C ARG A 475 5.64 10.28 -19.34
N LEU A 476 6.52 10.28 -18.33
CA LEU A 476 6.16 9.89 -16.97
C LEU A 476 5.36 10.98 -16.25
N SER A 477 5.54 12.26 -16.57
CA SER A 477 4.69 13.32 -16.02
C SER A 477 3.22 13.13 -16.41
N VAL A 478 2.95 12.76 -17.67
CA VAL A 478 1.59 12.42 -18.14
C VAL A 478 1.03 11.20 -17.41
N VAL A 479 1.88 10.22 -17.11
CA VAL A 479 1.48 9.04 -16.32
C VAL A 479 1.08 9.45 -14.90
N GLU A 480 1.88 10.28 -14.23
CA GLU A 480 1.61 10.75 -12.87
C GLU A 480 0.31 11.57 -12.81
N GLU A 481 0.06 12.43 -13.79
CA GLU A 481 -1.21 13.16 -13.92
C GLU A 481 -2.41 12.19 -14.05
N LEU A 482 -2.31 11.19 -14.94
CA LEU A 482 -3.35 10.20 -15.13
C LEU A 482 -3.57 9.35 -13.88
N GLU A 483 -2.51 8.95 -13.18
CA GLU A 483 -2.61 8.23 -11.91
C GLU A 483 -3.38 9.03 -10.86
N SER A 484 -3.11 10.34 -10.77
CA SER A 484 -3.84 11.27 -9.90
C SER A 484 -5.33 11.34 -10.26
N VAL A 485 -5.65 11.51 -11.54
CA VAL A 485 -7.05 11.56 -12.03
C VAL A 485 -7.79 10.24 -11.75
N VAL A 486 -7.14 9.10 -12.00
CA VAL A 486 -7.73 7.78 -11.75
C VAL A 486 -7.98 7.57 -10.25
N SER A 487 -7.02 7.91 -9.40
CA SER A 487 -7.15 7.82 -7.95
C SER A 487 -8.32 8.67 -7.44
N ALA A 488 -8.42 9.93 -7.90
CA ALA A 488 -9.52 10.82 -7.55
C ALA A 488 -10.88 10.26 -8.01
N ASN A 489 -10.94 9.64 -9.20
CA ASN A 489 -12.15 9.02 -9.71
C ASN A 489 -12.58 7.77 -8.93
N LEU A 490 -11.63 6.94 -8.49
CA LEU A 490 -11.93 5.81 -7.61
C LEU A 490 -12.51 6.29 -6.27
N GLN A 491 -11.95 7.34 -5.69
CA GLN A 491 -12.50 7.96 -4.47
C GLN A 491 -13.89 8.56 -4.72
N ARG A 492 -14.11 9.24 -5.86
CA ARG A 492 -15.44 9.73 -6.27
C ARG A 492 -16.45 8.59 -6.41
N ALA A 493 -16.05 7.46 -6.99
CA ALA A 493 -16.91 6.28 -7.12
C ALA A 493 -17.35 5.73 -5.76
N THR A 494 -16.42 5.61 -4.80
CA THR A 494 -16.75 5.21 -3.42
C THR A 494 -17.75 6.17 -2.76
N ARG A 495 -17.54 7.48 -2.90
CA ARG A 495 -18.48 8.49 -2.37
C ARG A 495 -19.86 8.42 -3.05
N LEU A 496 -19.89 8.19 -4.36
CA LEU A 496 -21.13 8.05 -5.12
C LEU A 496 -21.91 6.80 -4.68
N ARG A 497 -21.24 5.66 -4.43
CA ARG A 497 -21.89 4.46 -3.85
C ARG A 497 -22.64 4.80 -2.57
N ASN A 498 -21.97 5.50 -1.64
CA ASN A 498 -22.56 5.90 -0.37
C ASN A 498 -23.72 6.90 -0.57
N SER A 499 -23.59 7.84 -1.51
CA SER A 499 -24.65 8.80 -1.82
C SER A 499 -25.89 8.14 -2.44
N ILE A 500 -25.72 7.15 -3.32
CA ILE A 500 -26.82 6.37 -3.90
C ILE A 500 -27.60 5.68 -2.77
N LEU A 501 -26.91 4.99 -1.85
CA LEU A 501 -27.56 4.35 -0.71
C LEU A 501 -28.28 5.36 0.16
N GLN A 502 -27.64 6.48 0.50
CA GLN A 502 -28.28 7.51 1.32
C GLN A 502 -29.57 8.04 0.67
N LYS A 503 -29.53 8.40 -0.61
CA LYS A 503 -30.71 8.90 -1.34
C LYS A 503 -31.81 7.85 -1.50
N ALA A 504 -31.45 6.57 -1.61
CA ALA A 504 -32.41 5.47 -1.72
C ALA A 504 -33.33 5.38 -0.50
N PHE A 505 -32.78 5.67 0.67
CA PHE A 505 -33.48 5.46 1.94
C PHE A 505 -33.96 6.75 2.61
N THR A 506 -33.69 7.91 2.01
CA THR A 506 -34.30 9.20 2.40
C THR A 506 -35.39 9.67 1.43
N GLY A 507 -35.83 8.80 0.51
CA GLY A 507 -36.90 9.09 -0.46
C GLY A 507 -36.48 9.94 -1.66
N GLY A 508 -35.17 10.11 -1.91
CA GLY A 508 -34.63 10.90 -3.02
C GLY A 508 -34.45 10.13 -4.34
N LEU A 509 -34.61 8.80 -4.33
CA LEU A 509 -34.69 7.94 -5.51
C LEU A 509 -36.14 7.43 -5.65
N ARG A 510 -37.05 8.30 -6.07
CA ARG A 510 -38.45 7.94 -6.33
C ARG A 510 -38.78 7.96 -7.80
#